data_AF-A0A0W0G3I1-F1
#
_entry.id   AF-A0A0W0G3I1-F1
#
_cell.length_a   1.000
_cell.length_b   1.000
_cell.length_c   1.000
_cell.angle_alpha   90.00
_cell.angle_beta   90.00
_cell.angle_gamma   90.00
#
_symmetry.space_group_name_H-M   'P 1'
#
loop_
_entity.id
_entity.type
_entity.pdbx_description
1 polymer ?
#
loop_
_entity_poly.entity_id
_entity_poly.type
_entity_poly.pdbx_seq_one_letter_code
_entity_poly.pdbx_strand_id
1 'polypeptide(L)'
;MYKTDKQRVVPFGFHTAFGGGRSTGFALIYDDEASQKRFEPRYRLVRSGLASKVDKASRKLRKERKNRAKKFRGTKKVKAAEPPKKGK
;
A
#
# COMPACT_ATOMS: atom_id res chain seq x y z
N MET A 1 -3.98 -28.85 8.68
CA MET A 1 -3.52 -29.29 7.34
C MET A 1 -2.06 -28.92 7.13
N TYR A 2 -1.70 -27.64 7.23
CA TYR A 2 -0.30 -27.20 7.29
C TYR A 2 0.00 -26.75 8.73
N LYS A 3 0.98 -27.36 9.39
CA LYS A 3 1.35 -27.10 10.80
C LYS A 3 2.07 -25.74 10.94
N THR A 4 1.41 -24.66 10.53
CA THR A 4 1.94 -23.30 10.50
C THR A 4 1.02 -22.36 11.28
N ASP A 5 1.55 -21.20 11.66
CA ASP A 5 0.77 -20.17 12.31
C ASP A 5 -0.20 -19.48 11.33
N LYS A 6 -1.40 -19.15 11.81
CA LYS A 6 -2.47 -18.55 11.01
C LYS A 6 -2.05 -17.22 10.39
N GLN A 7 -1.19 -16.46 11.05
CA GLN A 7 -0.73 -15.16 10.56
C GLN A 7 0.15 -15.28 9.30
N ARG A 8 0.76 -16.45 9.08
CA ARG A 8 1.67 -16.74 7.96
C ARG A 8 0.96 -17.29 6.72
N VAL A 9 -0.36 -17.50 6.79
CA VAL A 9 -1.18 -17.95 5.68
C VAL A 9 -1.90 -16.74 5.07
N VAL A 10 -1.61 -16.44 3.81
CA VAL A 10 -2.19 -15.30 3.08
C VAL A 10 -3.08 -15.81 1.94
N PRO A 11 -4.41 -15.86 2.14
CA PRO A 11 -5.33 -16.31 1.11
C PRO A 11 -5.82 -15.11 0.25
N PHE A 12 -5.98 -15.30 -1.06
CA PHE A 12 -6.39 -14.25 -1.99
C PHE A 12 -7.03 -14.78 -3.28
N GLY A 13 -7.63 -13.87 -4.05
CA GLY A 13 -8.14 -14.18 -5.39
C GLY A 13 -9.36 -15.10 -5.38
N PHE A 14 -10.16 -15.06 -4.32
CA PHE A 14 -11.35 -15.90 -4.25
C PHE A 14 -12.42 -15.48 -5.27
N HIS A 15 -12.96 -16.48 -5.95
CA HIS A 15 -14.12 -16.37 -6.82
C HIS A 15 -15.15 -17.45 -6.46
N THR A 16 -16.35 -17.02 -6.12
CA THR A 16 -17.50 -17.91 -5.84
C THR A 16 -18.17 -18.28 -7.16
N ALA A 17 -18.38 -19.57 -7.40
CA ALA A 17 -19.13 -20.04 -8.56
C ALA A 17 -20.58 -19.53 -8.54
N PHE A 18 -21.15 -19.29 -9.71
CA PHE A 18 -22.56 -18.93 -9.85
C PHE A 18 -23.45 -20.05 -9.30
N GLY A 19 -24.49 -19.68 -8.54
CA GLY A 19 -25.30 -20.65 -7.79
C GLY A 19 -24.71 -21.09 -6.45
N GLY A 20 -23.49 -20.68 -6.10
CA GLY A 20 -22.86 -20.97 -4.81
C GLY A 20 -22.28 -22.38 -4.69
N GLY A 21 -22.02 -22.84 -3.47
CA GLY A 21 -21.53 -24.19 -3.17
C GLY A 21 -20.04 -24.45 -3.43
N ARG A 22 -19.36 -23.60 -4.21
CA ARG A 22 -17.91 -23.70 -4.44
C ARG A 22 -17.26 -22.32 -4.56
N SER A 23 -16.12 -22.14 -3.91
CA SER A 23 -15.23 -20.99 -4.11
C SER A 23 -13.84 -21.48 -4.50
N THR A 24 -13.27 -20.90 -5.55
CA THR A 24 -11.89 -21.14 -5.96
C THR A 24 -11.03 -19.95 -5.54
N GLY A 25 -9.76 -20.19 -5.20
CA GLY A 25 -8.85 -19.13 -4.78
C GLY A 25 -7.43 -19.67 -4.60
N PHE A 26 -6.53 -18.79 -4.18
CA PHE A 26 -5.12 -19.10 -3.97
C PHE A 26 -4.71 -18.78 -2.53
N ALA A 27 -3.66 -19.43 -2.05
CA ALA A 27 -3.04 -19.10 -0.77
C ALA A 27 -1.52 -19.23 -0.86
N LEU A 28 -0.83 -18.32 -0.18
CA LEU A 28 0.61 -18.41 0.07
C LEU A 28 0.81 -18.74 1.55
N ILE A 29 1.72 -19.68 1.82
CA ILE A 29 2.09 -20.09 3.17
C ILE A 29 3.58 -19.81 3.32
N TYR A 30 3.92 -18.96 4.28
CA TYR A 30 5.31 -18.57 4.55
C TYR A 30 5.87 -19.37 5.74
N ASP A 31 7.16 -19.67 5.70
CA ASP A 31 7.87 -20.33 6.80
C ASP A 31 8.11 -19.37 7.96
N ASP A 32 8.49 -18.13 7.67
CA ASP A 32 8.77 -17.07 8.65
C ASP A 32 8.00 -15.76 8.36
N GLU A 33 7.91 -14.90 9.38
CA GLU A 33 7.23 -13.60 9.25
C GLU A 33 8.09 -12.58 8.48
N ALA A 34 9.41 -12.76 8.49
CA ALA A 34 10.35 -11.88 7.81
C ALA A 34 10.22 -11.99 6.28
N SER A 35 10.13 -13.21 5.74
CA SER A 35 9.87 -13.45 4.32
C SER A 35 8.51 -12.93 3.91
N GLN A 36 7.47 -13.16 4.73
CA GLN A 36 6.13 -12.63 4.47
C GLN A 36 6.17 -11.11 4.29
N LYS A 37 6.78 -10.37 5.23
CA LYS A 37 6.91 -8.91 5.15
C LYS A 37 7.75 -8.43 3.96
N ARG A 38 8.73 -9.22 3.51
CA ARG A 38 9.62 -8.88 2.40
C ARG A 38 8.96 -9.08 1.03
N PHE A 39 8.23 -10.18 0.86
CA PHE A 39 7.71 -10.60 -0.44
C PHE A 39 6.26 -10.18 -0.69
N GLU A 40 5.43 -10.06 0.35
CA GLU A 40 4.04 -9.65 0.15
C GLU A 40 3.94 -8.18 -0.29
N PRO A 41 3.07 -7.88 -1.27
CA PRO A 41 2.71 -6.51 -1.58
C PRO A 41 2.18 -5.75 -0.36
N ARG A 42 2.63 -4.51 -0.20
CA ARG A 42 2.29 -3.67 0.97
C ARG A 42 0.79 -3.54 1.24
N TYR A 43 -0.07 -3.55 0.22
CA TYR A 43 -1.52 -3.45 0.42
C TYR A 43 -2.10 -4.66 1.17
N ARG A 44 -1.52 -5.85 1.00
CA ARG A 44 -1.92 -7.07 1.74
C ARG A 44 -1.41 -7.02 3.16
N LEU A 45 -0.16 -6.58 3.37
CA LEU A 45 0.39 -6.36 4.72
C LEU A 45 -0.48 -5.41 5.55
N VAL A 46 -1.03 -4.35 4.94
CA VAL A 46 -1.97 -3.44 5.61
C VAL A 46 -3.30 -4.13 5.95
N ARG A 47 -3.83 -4.98 5.07
CA ARG A 47 -5.07 -5.76 5.35
C ARG A 47 -4.86 -6.76 6.48
N SER A 48 -3.68 -7.37 6.57
CA SER A 48 -3.31 -8.30 7.64
C SER A 48 -2.86 -7.60 8.93
N GLY A 49 -2.81 -6.27 8.98
CA GLY A 49 -2.38 -5.51 10.17
C GLY A 49 -0.86 -5.49 10.44
N LEU A 50 -0.05 -6.08 9.55
CA LEU A 50 1.42 -6.16 9.69
C LEU A 50 2.13 -4.85 9.29
N ALA A 51 1.44 -3.95 8.60
CA ALA A 51 1.97 -2.65 8.19
C ALA A 51 0.91 -1.56 8.30
N SER A 52 1.35 -0.34 8.61
CA SER A 52 0.48 0.84 8.58
C SER A 52 0.27 1.34 7.14
N LYS A 53 -0.96 1.83 6.90
CA LYS A 53 -1.29 2.58 5.69
C LYS A 53 -0.40 3.82 5.61
N VAL A 54 0.19 4.05 4.44
CA VAL A 54 0.95 5.29 4.23
C VAL A 54 0.00 6.41 3.86
N ASP A 55 -0.08 7.41 4.73
CA ASP A 55 -0.79 8.63 4.42
C ASP A 55 -0.01 9.46 3.41
N LYS A 56 -0.60 9.64 2.23
CA LYS A 56 -0.03 10.42 1.14
C LYS A 56 -1.06 11.42 0.67
N ALA A 57 -0.60 12.64 0.39
CA ALA A 57 -1.41 13.63 -0.30
C ALA A 57 -1.94 13.07 -1.64
N SER A 58 -3.11 13.55 -2.06
CA SER A 58 -3.78 13.09 -3.27
C SER A 58 -2.88 13.19 -4.50
N ARG A 59 -3.15 12.34 -5.51
CA ARG A 59 -2.37 12.31 -6.77
C ARG A 59 -2.35 13.70 -7.45
N LYS A 60 -3.44 14.47 -7.36
CA LYS A 60 -3.54 15.85 -7.87
C LYS A 60 -2.58 16.79 -7.15
N LEU A 61 -2.64 16.86 -5.82
CA LEU A 61 -1.79 17.75 -5.00
C LEU A 61 -0.30 17.44 -5.19
N ARG A 62 0.06 16.15 -5.31
CA ARG A 62 1.44 15.73 -5.60
C ARG A 62 1.92 16.21 -6.97
N LYS A 63 1.07 16.13 -8.01
CA LYS A 63 1.40 16.60 -9.36
C LYS A 63 1.50 18.12 -9.42
N GLU A 64 0.62 18.85 -8.74
CA GLU A 64 0.66 20.31 -8.66
C GLU A 64 1.92 20.79 -7.93
N ARG A 65 2.26 20.19 -6.78
CA ARG A 65 3.51 20.47 -6.06
C ARG A 65 4.74 20.23 -6.94
N LYS A 66 4.77 19.12 -7.69
CA LYS A 66 5.84 18.81 -8.64
C LYS A 66 5.95 19.88 -9.74
N ASN A 67 4.83 20.28 -10.33
CA ASN A 67 4.82 21.24 -11.43
C ASN A 67 5.21 22.65 -10.95
N ARG A 68 4.85 23.06 -9.73
CA ARG A 68 5.33 24.29 -9.10
C ARG A 68 6.84 24.26 -8.86
N ALA A 69 7.36 23.18 -8.28
CA ALA A 69 8.78 23.03 -8.02
C ALA A 69 9.63 23.05 -9.31
N LYS A 70 9.11 22.57 -10.44
CA LYS A 70 9.81 22.59 -11.74
C LYS A 70 10.10 24.01 -12.26
N LYS A 71 9.38 25.04 -11.81
CA LYS A 71 9.57 26.44 -12.26
C LYS A 71 10.78 27.14 -11.64
N PHE A 72 11.42 26.53 -10.64
CA PHE A 72 12.53 27.12 -9.89
C PHE A 72 13.81 26.29 -10.04
N ARG A 73 14.97 26.89 -9.75
CA ARG A 73 16.28 26.22 -9.77
C ARG A 73 16.92 26.20 -8.38
N GLY A 74 17.81 25.23 -8.15
CA GLY A 74 18.52 25.07 -6.88
C GLY A 74 17.60 24.92 -5.66
N THR A 75 18.04 25.45 -4.53
CA THR A 75 17.33 25.39 -3.24
C THR A 75 15.99 26.13 -3.24
N LYS A 76 15.76 27.05 -4.20
CA LYS A 76 14.48 27.78 -4.35
C LYS A 76 13.29 26.85 -4.65
N LYS A 77 13.55 25.63 -5.15
CA LYS A 77 12.51 24.59 -5.39
C LYS A 77 11.80 24.15 -4.11
N VAL A 78 12.51 24.08 -2.98
CA VAL A 78 11.98 23.59 -1.71
C VAL A 78 10.97 24.59 -1.15
N LYS A 79 11.32 25.89 -1.17
CA LYS A 79 10.47 26.98 -0.66
C LYS A 79 9.18 27.17 -1.48
N ALA A 80 9.25 27.00 -2.80
CA ALA A 80 8.09 27.22 -3.68
C ALA A 80 7.13 26.00 -3.79
N ALA A 81 7.52 24.85 -3.26
CA ALA A 81 6.71 23.63 -3.30
C ALA A 81 5.56 23.64 -2.29
N GLU A 82 5.66 24.44 -1.23
CA GLU A 82 4.57 24.66 -0.29
C GLU A 82 3.64 25.75 -0.82
N PRO A 83 2.30 25.55 -0.79
CA PRO A 83 1.39 26.65 -1.05
C PRO A 83 1.60 27.74 0.02
N PRO A 84 1.46 29.03 -0.32
CA PRO A 84 1.51 30.08 0.71
C PRO A 84 0.48 29.73 1.78
N LYS A 85 0.92 29.64 3.04
CA LYS A 85 0.00 29.50 4.17
C LYS A 85 -0.90 30.73 4.14
N LYS A 86 -2.16 30.59 3.73
CA LYS A 86 -3.16 31.61 4.00
C LYS A 86 -3.20 31.73 5.53
N GLY A 87 -2.70 32.86 6.04
CA GLY A 87 -2.91 33.23 7.44
C GLY A 87 -4.41 33.25 7.74
N LYS A 88 -4.74 32.96 9.00
CA LYS A 88 -6.07 33.30 9.53
C LYS A 88 -6.35 34.77 9.28
#